data_AF-A0AA96WRW3-F1
#
_entry.id   AF-A0AA96WRW3-F1
#
_cell.length_a   1.000
_cell.length_b   1.000
_cell.length_c   1.000
_cell.angle_alpha   90.00
_cell.angle_beta   90.00
_cell.angle_gamma   90.00
#
_symmetry.space_group_name_H-M   'P 1'
#
loop_
_entity.id
_entity.type
_entity.pdbx_description
1 polymer ?
#
loop_
_entity_poly.entity_id
_entity_poly.type
_entity_poly.pdbx_seq_one_letter_code
_entity_poly.pdbx_strand_id
1 'polypeptide(L)'
;MDNEYGLLGDDEVLFVRSGRIIVSNPTFKVSEFLDALAQLISEQEGEWSDEREGWFTDRGQTCEVLRLGNQGWQRGRVRIRLEFCPDRPPKLLRESSDLRSEKSTRDSEYRDDLFRDDVYTPRRSRETPFPADESYRWPGGSNEIYPEIDEDY
;
A
#
# COMPACT_ATOMS: atom_id res chain seq x y z
N MET A 1 -3.34 -29.21 -25.51
CA MET A 1 -2.41 -28.48 -24.62
C MET A 1 -3.30 -27.78 -23.63
N ASP A 2 -3.38 -28.31 -22.43
CA ASP A 2 -4.23 -27.73 -21.38
C ASP A 2 -3.51 -26.47 -20.92
N ASN A 3 -4.07 -25.30 -21.24
CA ASN A 3 -3.49 -24.04 -20.87
C ASN A 3 -3.72 -23.87 -19.37
N GLU A 4 -2.68 -24.09 -18.56
CA GLU A 4 -2.73 -23.97 -17.09
C GLU A 4 -2.75 -22.51 -16.62
N TYR A 5 -2.64 -21.58 -17.56
CA TYR A 5 -2.63 -20.14 -17.37
C TYR A 5 -4.06 -19.58 -17.45
N GLY A 6 -4.47 -18.88 -16.40
CA GLY A 6 -5.72 -18.11 -16.35
C GLY A 6 -5.44 -16.61 -16.52
N LEU A 7 -6.36 -15.89 -17.17
CA LEU A 7 -6.28 -14.43 -17.31
C LEU A 7 -6.46 -13.75 -15.95
N LEU A 8 -5.63 -12.75 -15.67
CA LEU A 8 -5.77 -11.89 -14.51
C LEU A 8 -6.66 -10.67 -14.81
N GLY A 9 -7.49 -10.31 -13.84
CA GLY A 9 -8.29 -9.09 -13.83
C GLY A 9 -7.50 -7.87 -13.39
N ASP A 10 -8.00 -6.68 -13.72
CA ASP A 10 -7.29 -5.41 -13.52
C ASP A 10 -7.09 -5.04 -12.05
N ASP A 11 -8.01 -5.47 -11.17
CA ASP A 11 -7.95 -5.25 -9.73
C ASP A 11 -7.17 -6.31 -8.96
N GLU A 12 -6.70 -7.35 -9.63
CA GLU A 12 -5.89 -8.38 -8.99
C GLU A 12 -4.49 -7.84 -8.65
N VAL A 13 -3.95 -8.34 -7.56
CA VAL A 13 -2.69 -7.85 -6.99
C VAL A 13 -1.63 -8.92 -7.13
N LEU A 14 -0.49 -8.52 -7.68
CA LEU A 14 0.69 -9.36 -7.81
C LEU A 14 1.72 -8.97 -6.77
N PHE A 15 2.40 -9.98 -6.23
CA PHE A 15 3.60 -9.81 -5.41
C PHE A 15 4.78 -10.47 -6.08
N VAL A 16 5.80 -9.69 -6.44
CA VAL A 16 7.01 -10.14 -7.11
C VAL A 16 8.23 -9.77 -6.27
N ARG A 17 8.83 -10.77 -5.62
CA ARG A 17 9.96 -10.58 -4.69
C ARG A 17 11.24 -10.08 -5.38
N SER A 18 11.51 -10.54 -6.60
CA SER A 18 12.74 -10.25 -7.34
C SER A 18 12.49 -10.36 -8.84
N GLY A 19 13.31 -9.71 -9.66
CA GLY A 19 13.12 -9.70 -11.13
C GLY A 19 11.94 -8.84 -11.59
N ARG A 20 11.56 -7.82 -10.79
CA ARG A 20 10.51 -6.86 -11.15
C ARG A 20 10.92 -6.09 -12.41
N ILE A 21 9.94 -5.82 -13.26
CA ILE A 21 10.09 -5.02 -14.48
C ILE A 21 9.08 -3.87 -14.41
N ILE A 22 9.47 -2.70 -14.92
CA ILE A 22 8.65 -1.47 -15.04
C ILE A 22 8.23 -0.88 -13.67
N VAL A 23 7.49 -1.64 -12.87
CA VAL A 23 7.00 -1.23 -11.55
C VAL A 23 8.05 -1.52 -10.47
N SER A 24 8.40 -0.50 -9.68
CA SER A 24 9.42 -0.60 -8.62
C SER A 24 8.92 -1.29 -7.34
N ASN A 25 7.62 -1.17 -7.05
CA ASN A 25 7.01 -1.74 -5.85
C ASN A 25 6.94 -3.28 -5.94
N PRO A 26 7.16 -4.01 -4.82
CA PRO A 26 7.06 -5.47 -4.83
C PRO A 26 5.62 -5.97 -4.94
N THR A 27 4.66 -5.15 -4.53
CA THR A 27 3.23 -5.43 -4.63
C THR A 27 2.60 -4.36 -5.51
N PHE A 28 1.84 -4.76 -6.52
CA PHE A 28 1.19 -3.85 -7.46
C PHE A 28 -0.05 -4.49 -8.08
N LYS A 29 -1.00 -3.67 -8.53
CA LYS A 29 -2.17 -4.14 -9.29
C LYS A 29 -1.80 -4.44 -10.74
N VAL A 30 -2.59 -5.31 -11.38
CA VAL A 30 -2.48 -5.57 -12.82
C VAL A 30 -2.71 -4.29 -13.64
N SER A 31 -3.69 -3.46 -13.27
CA SER A 31 -3.92 -2.16 -13.90
C SER A 31 -2.70 -1.23 -13.80
N GLU A 32 -2.11 -1.09 -12.61
CA GLU A 32 -0.92 -0.27 -12.39
C GLU A 32 0.26 -0.72 -13.27
N PHE A 33 0.41 -2.03 -13.48
CA PHE A 33 1.42 -2.57 -14.37
C PHE A 33 1.15 -2.22 -15.84
N LEU A 34 -0.10 -2.38 -16.30
CA LEU A 34 -0.50 -2.06 -17.67
C LEU A 34 -0.37 -0.56 -17.96
N ASP A 35 -0.75 0.29 -17.01
CA ASP A 35 -0.59 1.75 -17.10
C ASP A 35 0.88 2.14 -17.17
N ALA A 36 1.73 1.55 -16.33
CA ALA A 36 3.17 1.81 -16.35
C ALA A 36 3.83 1.33 -17.66
N LEU A 37 3.35 0.21 -18.23
CA LEU A 37 3.79 -0.27 -19.54
C LEU A 37 3.35 0.67 -20.67
N ALA A 38 2.10 1.15 -20.65
CA ALA A 38 1.59 2.13 -21.60
C ALA A 38 2.43 3.43 -21.55
N GLN A 39 2.70 3.94 -20.35
CA GLN A 39 3.53 5.13 -20.13
C GLN A 39 4.95 4.95 -20.69
N LEU A 40 5.59 3.80 -20.43
CA LEU A 40 6.92 3.50 -20.95
C LEU A 40 6.97 3.49 -22.49
N ILE A 41 5.93 2.95 -23.13
CA ILE A 41 5.83 2.95 -24.61
C ILE A 41 5.61 4.37 -25.13
N SER A 42 4.80 5.18 -24.43
CA SER A 42 4.55 6.57 -24.80
C SER A 42 5.82 7.42 -24.79
N GLU A 43 6.69 7.22 -23.79
CA GLU A 43 7.94 7.96 -23.64
C GLU A 43 8.94 7.69 -24.76
N GLN A 44 8.91 6.49 -25.36
CA GLN A 44 9.82 6.11 -26.45
C GLN A 44 9.39 6.68 -27.81
N GLU A 45 8.07 6.76 -28.07
CA GLU A 45 7.55 7.05 -29.42
C GLU A 45 7.02 8.48 -29.59
N GLY A 46 7.13 9.33 -28.57
CA GLY A 46 6.91 10.79 -28.65
C GLY A 46 5.45 11.23 -28.75
N GLU A 47 4.65 10.62 -29.63
CA GLU A 47 3.21 10.88 -29.76
C GLU A 47 2.40 9.64 -29.38
N TRP A 48 1.59 9.76 -28.32
CA TRP A 48 0.59 8.76 -27.96
C TRP A 48 -0.65 8.94 -28.83
N SER A 49 -0.97 7.95 -29.67
CA SER A 49 -2.20 7.94 -30.47
C SER A 49 -3.29 7.11 -29.79
N ASP A 50 -4.55 7.49 -30.01
CA ASP A 50 -5.73 6.73 -29.56
C ASP A 50 -5.71 5.26 -30.07
N GLU A 51 -5.03 5.02 -31.19
CA GLU A 51 -4.82 3.68 -31.75
C GLU A 51 -3.88 2.80 -30.91
N ARG A 52 -3.08 3.39 -30.01
CA ARG A 52 -2.23 2.62 -29.08
C ARG A 52 -2.98 2.26 -27.80
N GLU A 53 -4.00 3.04 -27.43
CA GLU A 53 -4.85 2.76 -26.29
C GLU A 53 -5.61 1.43 -26.44
N GLY A 54 -5.92 1.03 -27.69
CA GLY A 54 -6.58 -0.24 -28.01
C GLY A 54 -5.86 -1.48 -27.45
N TRP A 55 -4.55 -1.43 -27.24
CA TRP A 55 -3.80 -2.55 -26.66
C TRP A 55 -4.08 -2.78 -25.18
N PHE A 56 -4.47 -1.74 -24.44
CA PHE A 56 -4.65 -1.74 -23.00
C PHE A 56 -6.12 -1.72 -22.57
N THR A 57 -7.03 -1.36 -23.47
CA THR A 57 -8.48 -1.31 -23.19
C THR A 57 -9.19 -2.62 -23.53
N ASP A 58 -10.41 -2.76 -23.01
CA ASP A 58 -11.31 -3.87 -23.36
C ASP A 58 -11.76 -3.90 -24.82
N ARG A 59 -11.61 -2.78 -25.54
CA ARG A 59 -11.98 -2.72 -26.95
C ARG A 59 -11.06 -3.60 -27.79
N GLY A 60 -9.77 -3.68 -27.44
CA GLY A 60 -8.74 -4.34 -28.24
C GLY A 60 -8.38 -3.55 -29.51
N GLN A 61 -7.13 -3.70 -29.95
CA GLN A 61 -6.63 -3.08 -31.18
C GLN A 61 -7.01 -3.91 -32.41
N THR A 62 -7.51 -3.26 -33.45
CA THR A 62 -7.87 -3.93 -34.70
C THR A 62 -6.61 -4.48 -35.38
N CYS A 63 -6.65 -5.77 -35.76
CA CYS A 63 -5.51 -6.43 -36.37
C CYS A 63 -5.95 -7.55 -37.32
N GLU A 64 -4.99 -8.06 -38.07
CA GLU A 64 -5.15 -9.25 -38.89
C GLU A 64 -4.18 -10.33 -38.40
N VAL A 65 -4.67 -11.55 -38.21
CA VAL A 65 -3.87 -12.69 -37.74
C VAL A 65 -3.84 -13.79 -38.79
N LEU A 66 -2.65 -14.31 -39.05
CA LEU A 66 -2.44 -15.51 -39.85
C LEU A 66 -2.10 -16.67 -38.91
N ARG A 67 -3.04 -17.60 -38.74
CA ARG A 67 -2.84 -18.76 -37.86
C ARG A 67 -2.26 -19.94 -38.65
N LEU A 68 -1.34 -20.67 -38.02
CA LEU A 68 -0.87 -21.95 -38.53
C LEU A 68 -2.06 -22.91 -38.68
N GLY A 69 -2.30 -23.39 -39.90
CA GLY A 69 -3.43 -24.27 -40.23
C GLY A 69 -4.65 -23.57 -40.86
N ASN A 70 -4.67 -22.24 -40.94
CA ASN A 70 -5.72 -21.51 -41.67
C ASN A 70 -5.32 -21.23 -43.12
N GLN A 71 -6.31 -21.16 -44.01
CA GLN A 71 -6.11 -20.85 -45.43
C GLN A 71 -5.98 -19.33 -45.73
N GLY A 72 -5.77 -18.47 -44.72
CA GLY A 72 -5.63 -17.03 -44.95
C GLY A 72 -5.67 -16.16 -43.70
N TRP A 73 -5.50 -14.85 -43.92
CA TRP A 73 -5.56 -13.81 -42.89
C TRP A 73 -6.97 -13.64 -42.34
N GLN A 74 -7.08 -13.43 -41.02
CA GLN A 74 -8.34 -13.21 -40.33
C GLN A 74 -8.31 -11.86 -39.61
N ARG A 75 -9.31 -11.02 -39.87
CA ARG A 75 -9.50 -9.74 -39.17
C ARG A 75 -10.02 -10.03 -37.76
N GLY A 76 -9.51 -9.29 -36.78
CA GLY A 76 -9.85 -9.47 -35.38
C GLY A 76 -9.35 -8.32 -34.52
N ARG A 77 -9.23 -8.58 -33.22
CA ARG A 77 -8.71 -7.62 -32.24
C ARG A 77 -7.70 -8.28 -31.32
N VAL A 78 -6.70 -7.53 -30.89
CA VAL A 78 -5.63 -7.96 -29.98
C VAL A 78 -5.54 -7.02 -28.79
N ARG A 79 -5.21 -7.56 -27.61
CA ARG A 79 -4.98 -6.78 -26.39
C ARG A 79 -3.92 -7.45 -25.52
N ILE A 80 -3.30 -6.68 -24.64
CA ILE A 80 -2.34 -7.16 -23.66
C ILE A 80 -3.09 -7.47 -22.36
N ARG A 81 -2.89 -8.67 -21.82
CA ARG A 81 -3.40 -9.12 -20.52
C ARG A 81 -2.32 -9.95 -19.85
N LEU A 82 -2.31 -9.96 -18.52
CA LEU A 82 -1.43 -10.83 -17.75
C LEU A 82 -2.13 -12.17 -17.49
N GLU A 83 -1.35 -13.23 -17.47
CA GLU A 83 -1.82 -14.57 -17.17
C GLU A 83 -1.06 -15.13 -15.96
N PHE A 84 -1.75 -15.94 -15.16
CA PHE A 84 -1.21 -16.57 -13.97
C PHE A 84 -1.46 -18.07 -13.97
N CYS A 85 -0.43 -18.84 -13.62
CA CYS A 85 -0.51 -20.27 -13.43
C CYS A 85 -0.20 -20.58 -11.95
N PRO A 86 -1.17 -21.09 -11.16
CA PRO A 86 -0.92 -21.49 -9.79
C PRO A 86 -0.07 -22.76 -9.71
N ASP A 87 0.77 -22.87 -8.68
CA ASP A 87 1.47 -24.12 -8.36
C ASP A 87 0.47 -25.25 -8.04
N ARG A 88 0.87 -26.50 -8.31
CA ARG A 88 0.05 -27.69 -8.02
C ARG A 88 0.57 -28.47 -6.81
N PRO A 89 -0.29 -28.80 -5.82
CA PRO A 89 -1.66 -28.28 -5.63
C PRO A 89 -1.63 -26.80 -5.20
N PRO A 90 -2.70 -26.03 -5.47
CA PRO A 90 -2.78 -24.64 -5.04
C PRO A 90 -2.73 -24.58 -3.50
N LYS A 91 -1.64 -24.04 -2.97
CA LYS A 91 -1.47 -23.83 -1.53
C LYS A 91 -1.89 -22.41 -1.22
N LEU A 92 -3.04 -22.25 -0.56
CA LEU A 92 -3.41 -20.96 0.02
C LEU A 92 -2.37 -20.60 1.08
N LEU A 93 -1.76 -19.43 0.93
CA LEU A 93 -0.85 -18.90 1.95
C LEU A 93 -1.70 -18.49 3.16
N ARG A 94 -1.23 -18.80 4.37
CA ARG A 94 -1.92 -18.41 5.60
C ARG A 94 -2.05 -16.90 5.68
N GLU A 95 -3.25 -16.41 5.95
CA GLU A 95 -3.49 -15.02 6.24
C GLU A 95 -2.89 -14.69 7.62
N SER A 96 -2.21 -13.55 7.74
CA SER A 96 -1.50 -13.16 8.97
C SER A 96 -2.40 -12.96 10.20
N SER A 97 -3.71 -13.05 10.05
CA SER A 97 -4.73 -12.87 11.10
C SER A 97 -4.69 -13.95 12.18
N ASP A 98 -4.26 -15.18 11.86
CA ASP A 98 -4.18 -16.29 12.82
C ASP A 98 -3.16 -16.06 13.96
N LEU A 99 -2.17 -15.18 13.77
CA LEU A 99 -1.13 -14.90 14.77
C LEU A 99 -1.57 -13.92 15.86
N ARG A 100 -2.74 -13.27 15.72
CA ARG A 100 -3.25 -12.30 16.72
C ARG A 100 -4.00 -12.96 17.88
N SER A 101 -4.43 -14.21 17.73
CA SER A 101 -5.29 -14.91 18.68
C SER A 101 -4.54 -15.46 19.91
N GLU A 102 -3.23 -15.71 19.79
CA GLU A 102 -2.46 -16.45 20.81
C GLU A 102 -1.79 -15.59 21.88
N LYS A 103 -1.83 -14.25 21.77
CA LYS A 103 -1.28 -13.35 22.80
C LYS A 103 -2.29 -12.89 23.86
N SER A 104 -3.59 -13.16 23.68
CA SER A 104 -4.63 -12.60 24.57
C SER A 104 -4.81 -13.34 25.90
N THR A 105 -4.19 -14.50 26.11
CA THR A 105 -4.45 -15.34 27.30
C THR A 105 -3.38 -15.28 28.38
N ARG A 106 -2.28 -14.52 28.20
CA ARG A 106 -1.19 -14.44 29.19
C ARG A 106 -1.17 -13.17 30.05
N ASP A 107 -2.02 -12.19 29.80
CA ASP A 107 -2.05 -10.92 30.56
C ASP A 107 -3.24 -10.79 31.54
N SER A 108 -3.96 -11.89 31.83
CA SER A 108 -5.14 -11.87 32.73
C SER A 108 -4.84 -12.18 34.20
N GLU A 109 -3.58 -12.15 34.62
CA GLU A 109 -3.18 -12.46 36.00
C GLU A 109 -2.64 -11.22 36.74
N TYR A 110 -3.30 -10.06 36.60
CA TYR A 110 -3.09 -8.93 37.51
C TYR A 110 -4.02 -9.07 38.70
N ARG A 111 -3.42 -9.34 39.87
CA ARG A 111 -4.10 -9.63 41.13
C ARG A 111 -5.01 -8.49 41.59
N ASP A 112 -6.20 -8.90 42.01
CA ASP A 112 -7.32 -8.14 42.55
C ASP A 112 -7.13 -7.85 44.07
N ASP A 113 -6.05 -7.18 44.48
CA ASP A 113 -5.72 -7.04 45.92
C ASP A 113 -5.44 -5.60 46.42
N LEU A 114 -5.77 -4.53 45.67
CA LEU A 114 -5.44 -3.14 46.09
C LEU A 114 -6.63 -2.25 46.48
N PHE A 115 -7.78 -2.81 46.85
CA PHE A 115 -8.85 -2.07 47.52
C PHE A 115 -8.87 -2.40 49.02
N ARG A 116 -7.94 -1.81 49.77
CA ARG A 116 -8.15 -1.54 51.19
C ARG A 116 -8.18 -0.02 51.37
N ASP A 117 -9.39 0.47 51.63
CA ASP A 117 -9.68 1.77 52.17
C ASP A 117 -8.78 2.07 53.38
N ASP A 118 -7.95 3.10 53.30
CA ASP A 118 -7.51 3.86 54.46
C ASP A 118 -7.13 5.29 54.07
N VAL A 119 -8.13 6.17 54.19
CA VAL A 119 -8.08 7.57 54.65
C VAL A 119 -6.85 8.40 54.26
N TYR A 120 -6.95 9.18 53.18
CA TYR A 120 -6.03 10.31 52.94
C TYR A 120 -6.44 11.52 53.80
N THR A 121 -5.71 11.81 54.86
CA THR A 121 -5.79 13.12 55.56
C THR A 121 -4.81 14.12 54.94
N PRO A 122 -5.24 15.35 54.59
CA PRO A 122 -4.35 16.33 54.00
C PRO A 122 -3.49 17.01 55.08
N ARG A 123 -2.16 16.97 54.94
CA ARG A 123 -1.25 17.79 55.75
C ARG A 123 -0.86 19.07 55.00
N ARG A 124 -1.13 20.19 55.67
CA ARG A 124 -0.85 21.58 55.32
C ARG A 124 0.66 21.87 55.36
N SER A 125 1.16 22.56 54.33
CA SER A 125 2.31 23.50 54.28
C SER A 125 3.69 23.01 54.73
N ARG A 126 4.70 23.04 53.84
CA ARG A 126 5.70 24.13 53.66
C ARG A 126 6.98 23.58 52.99
N GLU A 127 7.57 24.41 52.13
CA GLU A 127 8.97 24.41 51.64
C GLU A 127 9.31 23.59 50.37
N THR A 128 9.59 24.33 49.30
CA THR A 128 10.23 23.92 48.05
C THR A 128 11.72 23.62 48.28
N PRO A 129 12.25 22.49 47.77
CA PRO A 129 13.69 22.30 47.73
C PRO A 129 14.13 21.90 46.32
N PHE A 130 14.12 22.84 45.37
CA PHE A 130 14.97 22.69 44.18
C PHE A 130 15.66 24.03 43.90
N PRO A 131 17.00 24.07 43.93
CA PRO A 131 17.75 25.29 43.69
C PRO A 131 17.63 25.68 42.22
N ALA A 132 17.47 26.98 41.95
CA ALA A 132 17.54 27.53 40.62
C ALA A 132 18.98 27.39 40.11
N ASP A 133 19.20 26.47 39.17
CA ASP A 133 20.38 26.49 38.32
C ASP A 133 20.05 27.33 37.07
N GLU A 134 20.63 28.54 37.04
CA GLU A 134 20.56 29.55 35.96
C GLU A 134 21.37 29.16 34.71
N SER A 135 21.26 27.92 34.22
CA SER A 135 22.05 27.49 33.04
C SER A 135 21.25 27.21 31.76
N TYR A 136 19.93 27.36 31.74
CA TYR A 136 19.16 27.36 30.48
C TYR A 136 18.81 28.77 30.00
N ARG A 137 19.85 29.55 29.70
CA ARG A 137 19.72 30.83 29.00
C ARG A 137 20.02 30.61 27.51
N TRP A 138 18.99 30.48 26.68
CA TRP A 138 19.13 30.50 25.22
C TRP A 138 19.68 31.87 24.79
N PRO A 139 20.82 31.95 24.08
CA PRO A 139 21.36 33.22 23.63
C PRO A 139 20.72 33.60 22.30
N GLY A 140 19.97 34.69 22.27
CA GLY A 140 19.41 35.25 21.04
C GLY A 140 17.96 35.66 21.20
N GLY A 141 17.74 36.81 21.83
CA GLY A 141 16.43 37.44 21.82
C GLY A 141 16.15 38.10 20.49
N SER A 142 14.91 37.98 20.03
CA SER A 142 14.13 39.10 19.47
C SER A 142 12.65 38.72 19.44
N ASN A 143 11.84 39.57 20.08
CA ASN A 143 10.38 39.58 20.06
C ASN A 143 9.84 39.51 18.63
N GLU A 144 9.06 38.47 18.31
CA GLU A 144 8.10 38.53 17.20
C GLU A 144 6.79 37.82 17.59
N ILE A 145 5.90 38.64 18.18
CA ILE A 145 4.48 38.78 17.83
C ILE A 145 3.74 37.47 17.49
N TYR A 146 3.04 36.90 18.48
CA TYR A 146 1.91 36.02 18.20
C TYR A 146 0.77 36.86 17.59
N PRO A 147 0.15 36.45 16.47
CA PRO A 147 -1.11 37.05 16.05
C PRO A 147 -2.22 36.61 17.02
N GLU A 148 -2.97 37.59 17.54
CA GLU A 148 -4.17 37.37 18.34
C GLU A 148 -5.21 36.60 17.52
N ILE A 149 -5.79 35.58 18.14
CA ILE A 149 -6.88 34.79 17.57
C ILE A 149 -8.16 35.59 17.87
N ASP A 150 -8.76 36.19 16.84
CA ASP A 150 -10.08 36.81 16.96
C ASP A 150 -11.14 35.71 17.14
N GLU A 151 -11.49 35.41 18.38
CA GLU A 151 -12.75 34.75 18.74
C GLU A 151 -13.81 35.83 18.97
N ASP A 152 -14.57 36.16 17.93
CA ASP A 152 -15.86 36.82 18.09
C ASP A 152 -16.96 36.03 17.35
N TYR A 153 -18.07 35.92 18.06
CA TYR A 153 -19.32 35.20 17.80
C TYR A 153 -20.11 35.69 16.57
#